data_AF-A0A544Z7F1-F1
#
_entry.id   AF-A0A544Z7F1-F1
#
_cell.length_a   1.000
_cell.length_b   1.000
_cell.length_c   1.000
_cell.angle_alpha   90.00
_cell.angle_beta   90.00
_cell.angle_gamma   90.00
#
_symmetry.space_group_name_H-M   'P 1'
#
loop_
_entity.id
_entity.type
_entity.pdbx_description
1 polymer ?
#
loop_
_entity_poly.entity_id
_entity_poly.type
_entity_poly.pdbx_seq_one_letter_code
_entity_poly.pdbx_strand_id
1 'polypeptide(L)'
;MTAAPADPEFTEAAPPTPAEFRRALGMFATGVTVVTGLDDGEPVGFACQSFASVSLEPPLILFCADHKGRAWPRIRKSGRFCVNVLGEDQVDLCGRFGSSKGAKFAGLDWDLSRWGTPALRQVLLRVHGDVRDVHVAGDHDVIIGHVRELETVDIEQRPMLFFRGRFGVEQDDQAAALGPNLWGWGDHWG
;
A
#
# COMPACT_ATOMS: atom_id res chain seq x y z
N MET A 1 49.10 21.73 15.12
CA MET A 1 48.28 21.14 14.04
C MET A 1 47.80 19.79 14.51
N THR A 2 46.60 19.72 15.09
CA THR A 2 45.91 18.47 15.39
C THR A 2 45.20 18.02 14.12
N ALA A 3 45.57 16.85 13.59
CA ALA A 3 44.88 16.24 12.46
C ALA A 3 43.43 15.95 12.85
N ALA A 4 42.48 16.30 11.98
CA ALA A 4 41.09 15.90 12.14
C ALA A 4 40.99 14.37 12.15
N PRO A 5 40.12 13.76 12.98
CA PRO A 5 39.89 12.33 12.92
C PRO A 5 39.36 11.97 11.54
N ALA A 6 39.91 10.92 10.93
CA ALA A 6 39.44 10.40 9.67
C ALA A 6 37.97 9.95 9.82
N ASP A 7 37.13 10.33 8.86
CA ASP A 7 35.76 9.82 8.78
C ASP A 7 35.78 8.28 8.76
N PRO A 8 34.88 7.61 9.48
CA PRO A 8 34.82 6.16 9.46
C PRO A 8 34.60 5.67 8.02
N GLU A 9 35.54 4.85 7.52
CA GLU A 9 35.36 4.14 6.25
C GLU A 9 34.13 3.24 6.36
N PHE A 10 33.04 3.64 5.71
CA PHE A 10 31.88 2.77 5.52
C PHE A 10 32.32 1.61 4.63
N THR A 11 32.51 0.44 5.23
CA THR A 11 32.82 -0.78 4.49
C THR A 11 31.59 -1.15 3.66
N GLU A 12 31.74 -1.23 2.33
CA GLU A 12 30.65 -1.56 1.42
C GLU A 12 30.25 -3.04 1.62
N ALA A 13 29.17 -3.27 2.35
CA ALA A 13 28.61 -4.60 2.53
C ALA A 13 27.89 -5.04 1.24
N ALA A 14 27.98 -6.33 0.92
CA ALA A 14 27.23 -6.89 -0.21
C ALA A 14 25.71 -6.68 -0.01
N PRO A 15 24.96 -6.38 -1.09
CA PRO A 15 23.52 -6.16 -1.00
C PRO A 15 22.79 -7.45 -0.56
N PRO A 16 21.64 -7.33 0.13
CA PRO A 16 20.86 -8.49 0.53
C PRO A 16 20.32 -9.24 -0.69
N THR A 17 20.20 -10.57 -0.59
CA THR A 17 19.48 -11.35 -1.61
C THR A 17 17.99 -11.00 -1.60
N PRO A 18 17.24 -11.21 -2.70
CA PRO A 18 15.80 -10.95 -2.74
C PRO A 18 14.99 -11.69 -1.67
N ALA A 19 15.42 -12.89 -1.28
CA ALA A 19 14.77 -13.67 -0.23
C ALA A 19 15.00 -13.05 1.16
N GLU A 20 16.23 -12.62 1.46
CA GLU A 20 16.55 -11.92 2.71
C GLU A 20 15.83 -10.59 2.81
N PHE A 21 15.81 -9.81 1.72
CA PHE A 21 15.12 -8.54 1.64
C PHE A 21 13.62 -8.69 1.92
N ARG A 22 12.94 -9.64 1.24
CA ARG A 22 11.51 -9.91 1.50
C ARG A 22 11.23 -10.38 2.91
N ARG A 23 12.07 -11.27 3.46
CA ARG A 23 11.92 -11.77 4.84
C ARG A 23 12.06 -10.64 5.85
N ALA A 24 13.07 -9.78 5.67
CA ALA A 24 13.35 -8.66 6.56
C ALA A 24 12.24 -7.60 6.48
N LEU A 25 11.87 -7.16 5.28
CA LEU A 25 10.80 -6.16 5.12
C LEU A 25 9.41 -6.69 5.49
N GLY A 26 9.18 -8.00 5.44
CA GLY A 26 7.96 -8.60 5.97
C GLY A 26 7.73 -8.37 7.47
N MET A 27 8.75 -7.91 8.22
CA MET A 27 8.60 -7.50 9.63
C MET A 27 7.95 -6.11 9.79
N PHE A 28 7.79 -5.34 8.72
CA PHE A 28 7.01 -4.10 8.75
C PHE A 28 5.56 -4.44 8.41
N ALA A 29 4.68 -4.40 9.42
CA ALA A 29 3.26 -4.65 9.22
C ALA A 29 2.63 -3.53 8.39
N THR A 30 1.75 -3.90 7.45
CA THR A 30 1.07 -2.95 6.57
C THR A 30 -0.43 -3.22 6.56
N GLY A 31 -1.21 -2.17 6.30
CA GLY A 31 -2.56 -2.35 5.79
C GLY A 31 -2.54 -2.91 4.36
N VAL A 32 -3.68 -3.41 3.89
CA VAL A 32 -3.84 -3.85 2.51
C VAL A 32 -4.83 -2.94 1.79
N THR A 33 -4.48 -2.55 0.58
CA THR A 33 -5.35 -1.75 -0.29
C THR A 33 -5.59 -2.44 -1.63
N VAL A 34 -6.63 -2.04 -2.33
CA VAL A 34 -6.81 -2.31 -3.76
C VAL A 34 -6.84 -1.00 -4.51
N VAL A 35 -5.91 -0.83 -5.45
CA VAL A 35 -5.90 0.31 -6.36
C VAL A 35 -6.70 -0.05 -7.59
N THR A 36 -7.67 0.79 -7.93
CA THR A 36 -8.58 0.61 -9.07
C THR A 36 -8.57 1.81 -10.00
N GLY A 37 -8.95 1.60 -11.25
CA GLY A 37 -9.16 2.66 -12.24
C GLY A 37 -9.91 2.13 -13.45
N LEU A 38 -10.08 2.98 -14.47
CA LEU A 38 -10.72 2.63 -15.74
C LEU A 38 -9.73 2.65 -16.89
N ASP A 39 -9.97 1.77 -17.85
CA ASP A 39 -9.36 1.76 -19.19
C ASP A 39 -10.46 1.48 -20.21
N ASP A 40 -10.77 2.50 -21.02
CA ASP A 40 -11.86 2.48 -22.00
C ASP A 40 -13.21 1.99 -21.43
N GLY A 41 -13.51 2.38 -20.19
CA GLY A 41 -14.73 2.00 -19.48
C GLY A 41 -14.69 0.63 -18.78
N GLU A 42 -13.64 -0.15 -18.97
CA GLU A 42 -13.43 -1.41 -18.26
C GLU A 42 -12.76 -1.15 -16.89
N PRO A 43 -13.30 -1.67 -15.78
CA PRO A 43 -12.68 -1.56 -14.48
C PRO A 43 -11.46 -2.47 -14.34
N VAL A 44 -10.38 -1.91 -13.83
CA VAL A 44 -9.11 -2.60 -13.59
C VAL A 44 -8.61 -2.33 -12.18
N GLY A 45 -7.80 -3.23 -11.64
CA GLY A 45 -7.19 -3.02 -10.34
C GLY A 45 -6.20 -4.08 -9.91
N PHE A 46 -5.50 -3.78 -8.82
CA PHE A 46 -4.51 -4.65 -8.20
C PHE A 46 -4.44 -4.42 -6.69
N ALA A 47 -4.07 -5.47 -5.93
CA ALA A 47 -3.81 -5.35 -4.51
C ALA A 47 -2.45 -4.68 -4.28
N CYS A 48 -2.35 -3.81 -3.28
CA CYS A 48 -1.17 -3.00 -2.98
C CYS A 48 -1.01 -2.82 -1.47
N GLN A 49 0.22 -3.01 -0.98
CA GLN A 49 0.58 -2.83 0.44
C GLN A 49 1.53 -1.65 0.65
N SER A 50 2.27 -1.28 -0.40
CA SER A 50 3.06 -0.06 -0.48
C SER A 50 2.12 1.13 -0.66
N PHE A 51 1.49 1.59 0.41
CA PHE A 51 0.61 2.76 0.45
C PHE A 51 0.98 3.62 1.65
N ALA A 52 1.04 4.94 1.46
CA ALA A 52 1.30 5.89 2.54
C ALA A 52 0.68 7.26 2.25
N SER A 53 0.35 8.00 3.32
CA SER A 53 0.13 9.45 3.23
C SER A 53 1.47 10.17 3.06
N VAL A 54 1.48 11.24 2.28
CA VAL A 54 2.71 11.97 1.90
C VAL A 54 2.66 13.42 2.34
N SER A 55 1.53 14.10 2.13
CA SER A 55 1.39 15.53 2.43
C SER A 55 -0.04 15.85 2.81
N LEU A 56 -0.20 16.83 3.71
CA LEU A 56 -1.50 17.39 4.08
C LEU A 56 -1.89 18.56 3.16
N GLU A 57 -0.94 19.40 2.77
CA GLU A 57 -1.18 20.55 1.89
C GLU A 57 -0.09 20.70 0.82
N PRO A 58 -0.39 20.39 -0.46
CA PRO A 58 -1.63 19.77 -0.95
C PRO A 58 -1.79 18.32 -0.41
N PRO A 59 -3.01 17.76 -0.41
CA PRO A 59 -3.25 16.42 0.11
C PRO A 59 -2.70 15.37 -0.87
N LEU A 60 -1.61 14.70 -0.48
CA LEU A 60 -0.91 13.70 -1.30
C LEU A 60 -0.84 12.35 -0.60
N ILE A 61 -0.96 11.30 -1.41
CA ILE A 61 -0.65 9.91 -1.04
C ILE A 61 0.40 9.36 -2.00
N LEU A 62 0.98 8.21 -1.67
CA LEU A 62 1.73 7.40 -2.62
C LEU A 62 1.26 5.96 -2.62
N PHE A 63 1.49 5.30 -3.75
CA PHE A 63 1.52 3.84 -3.84
C PHE A 63 2.54 3.37 -4.88
N CYS A 64 3.00 2.13 -4.75
CA CYS A 64 3.92 1.53 -5.74
C CYS A 64 3.22 0.47 -6.60
N ALA A 65 3.64 0.36 -7.86
CA ALA A 65 3.11 -0.63 -8.78
C ALA A 65 4.24 -1.37 -9.53
N ASP A 66 4.20 -2.70 -9.51
CA ASP A 66 5.14 -3.57 -10.23
C ASP A 66 4.98 -3.38 -11.75
N HIS A 67 6.09 -3.25 -12.47
CA HIS A 67 6.11 -3.16 -13.94
C HIS A 67 5.53 -4.38 -14.66
N LYS A 68 5.50 -5.55 -14.00
CA LYS A 68 4.86 -6.78 -14.50
C LYS A 68 3.34 -6.75 -14.32
N GLY A 69 2.82 -5.81 -13.54
CA GLY A 69 1.39 -5.63 -13.31
C GLY A 69 0.67 -5.16 -14.57
N ARG A 70 -0.49 -5.75 -14.87
CA ARG A 70 -1.29 -5.40 -16.05
C ARG A 70 -2.25 -4.23 -15.82
N ALA A 71 -2.60 -3.96 -14.56
CA ALA A 71 -3.56 -2.92 -14.21
C ALA A 71 -2.93 -1.51 -14.23
N TRP A 72 -1.71 -1.36 -13.72
CA TRP A 72 -1.07 -0.05 -13.62
C TRP A 72 -0.90 0.66 -14.98
N PRO A 73 -0.36 0.03 -16.04
CA PRO A 73 -0.27 0.67 -17.35
C PRO A 73 -1.61 1.15 -17.90
N ARG A 74 -2.71 0.48 -17.53
CA ARG A 74 -4.09 0.81 -17.92
C ARG A 74 -4.61 2.03 -17.12
N ILE A 75 -4.45 2.00 -15.80
CA ILE A 75 -4.80 3.12 -14.89
C ILE A 75 -4.00 4.38 -15.25
N ARG A 76 -2.72 4.23 -15.57
CA ARG A 76 -1.81 5.33 -15.93
C ARG A 76 -2.30 6.13 -17.13
N LYS A 77 -3.01 5.52 -18.10
CA LYS A 77 -3.53 6.23 -19.28
C LYS A 77 -4.58 7.27 -18.91
N SER A 78 -5.50 6.92 -18.01
CA SER A 78 -6.52 7.86 -17.53
C SER A 78 -5.99 8.80 -16.47
N GLY A 79 -4.96 8.37 -15.73
CA GLY A 79 -4.36 9.14 -14.64
C GLY A 79 -5.28 9.28 -13.44
N ARG A 80 -6.38 8.53 -13.37
CA ARG A 80 -7.35 8.57 -12.26
C ARG A 80 -7.40 7.23 -11.56
N PHE A 81 -7.46 7.26 -10.23
CA PHE A 81 -7.49 6.05 -9.43
C PHE A 81 -8.40 6.18 -8.21
N CYS A 82 -8.82 5.03 -7.69
CA CYS A 82 -9.35 4.90 -6.34
C CYS A 82 -8.48 3.92 -5.55
N VAL A 83 -8.03 4.30 -4.36
CA VAL A 83 -7.42 3.38 -3.39
C VAL A 83 -8.51 2.93 -2.42
N ASN A 84 -8.73 1.62 -2.32
CA ASN A 84 -9.75 1.00 -1.47
C ASN A 84 -9.04 0.30 -0.31
N VAL A 85 -9.16 0.81 0.91
CA VAL A 85 -8.52 0.23 2.11
C VAL A 85 -9.38 -0.92 2.63
N LEU A 86 -8.80 -2.12 2.69
CA LEU A 86 -9.55 -3.34 3.00
C LEU A 86 -9.75 -3.56 4.50
N GLY A 87 -10.91 -4.09 4.85
CA GLY A 87 -11.21 -4.65 6.17
C GLY A 87 -10.73 -6.09 6.33
N GLU A 88 -10.61 -6.53 7.58
CA GLU A 88 -10.02 -7.81 8.00
C GLU A 88 -10.64 -9.05 7.32
N ASP A 89 -11.95 -9.03 7.05
CA ASP A 89 -12.67 -10.16 6.46
C ASP A 89 -12.53 -10.25 4.92
N GLN A 90 -11.91 -9.25 4.28
CA GLN A 90 -11.92 -9.10 2.82
C GLN A 90 -10.80 -9.88 2.11
N VAL A 91 -10.40 -11.02 2.68
CA VAL A 91 -9.31 -11.87 2.16
C VAL A 91 -9.58 -12.28 0.71
N ASP A 92 -10.84 -12.52 0.36
CA ASP A 92 -11.26 -12.85 -1.01
C ASP A 92 -11.01 -11.70 -1.98
N LEU A 93 -11.25 -10.45 -1.59
CA LEU A 93 -10.91 -9.28 -2.41
C LEU A 93 -9.40 -9.17 -2.59
N CYS A 94 -8.62 -9.32 -1.51
CA CYS A 94 -7.17 -9.30 -1.59
C CYS A 94 -6.65 -10.38 -2.57
N GLY A 95 -7.11 -11.63 -2.43
CA GLY A 95 -6.71 -12.73 -3.32
C GLY A 95 -7.12 -12.49 -4.77
N ARG A 96 -8.35 -12.02 -5.00
CA ARG A 96 -8.88 -11.69 -6.32
C ARG A 96 -8.07 -10.60 -7.02
N PHE A 97 -7.70 -9.54 -6.30
CA PHE A 97 -6.93 -8.43 -6.88
C PHE A 97 -5.41 -8.65 -6.90
N GLY A 98 -4.88 -9.56 -6.07
CA GLY A 98 -3.49 -10.02 -6.12
C GLY A 98 -3.21 -11.06 -7.22
N SER A 99 -4.24 -11.77 -7.69
CA SER A 99 -4.10 -12.74 -8.78
C SER A 99 -3.72 -12.08 -10.11
N SER A 100 -2.81 -12.73 -10.84
CA SER A 100 -2.44 -12.37 -12.21
C SER A 100 -3.45 -12.87 -13.26
N LYS A 101 -4.44 -13.68 -12.87
CA LYS A 101 -5.43 -14.33 -13.75
C LYS A 101 -6.88 -14.01 -13.32
N GLY A 102 -7.81 -14.17 -14.26
CA GLY A 102 -9.25 -14.06 -14.02
C GLY A 102 -9.85 -12.67 -14.27
N ALA A 103 -11.17 -12.62 -14.36
CA ALA A 103 -11.95 -11.39 -14.49
C ALA A 103 -12.22 -10.82 -13.10
N LYS A 104 -11.36 -9.90 -12.64
CA LYS A 104 -11.32 -9.41 -11.25
C LYS A 104 -12.64 -8.75 -10.79
N PHE A 105 -13.37 -8.10 -11.70
CA PHE A 105 -14.63 -7.42 -11.39
C PHE A 105 -15.88 -8.22 -11.74
N ALA A 106 -15.75 -9.43 -12.32
CA ALA A 106 -16.91 -10.23 -12.68
C ALA A 106 -17.67 -10.67 -11.43
N GLY A 107 -18.96 -10.31 -11.36
CA GLY A 107 -19.82 -10.59 -10.20
C GLY A 107 -19.38 -9.89 -8.91
N LEU A 108 -18.60 -8.81 -9.01
CA LEU A 108 -18.21 -7.97 -7.87
C LEU A 108 -19.08 -6.73 -7.84
N ASP A 109 -19.58 -6.35 -6.66
CA ASP A 109 -20.25 -5.07 -6.47
C ASP A 109 -19.22 -3.94 -6.34
N TRP A 110 -19.37 -2.93 -7.20
CA TRP A 110 -18.59 -1.70 -7.18
C TRP A 110 -19.41 -0.55 -7.75
N ASP A 111 -19.06 0.67 -7.37
CA ASP A 111 -19.71 1.89 -7.82
C ASP A 111 -18.76 2.71 -8.70
N LEU A 112 -19.28 3.32 -9.75
CA LEU A 112 -18.53 4.35 -10.47
C LEU A 112 -18.68 5.67 -9.72
N SER A 113 -17.59 6.18 -9.14
CA SER A 113 -17.65 7.46 -8.42
C SER A 113 -17.80 8.65 -9.38
N ARG A 114 -18.16 9.82 -8.84
CA ARG A 114 -18.24 11.08 -9.61
C ARG A 114 -16.91 11.51 -10.24
N TRP A 115 -15.79 10.95 -9.77
CA TRP A 115 -14.45 11.19 -10.30
C TRP A 115 -14.10 10.27 -11.49
N GLY A 116 -14.99 9.32 -11.82
CA GLY A 116 -14.79 8.35 -12.90
C GLY A 116 -13.87 7.21 -12.50
N THR A 117 -13.86 6.82 -11.21
CA THR A 117 -13.01 5.75 -10.69
C THR A 117 -13.87 4.64 -10.10
N PRO A 118 -13.57 3.35 -10.34
CA PRO A 118 -14.31 2.23 -9.75
C PRO A 118 -14.03 2.15 -8.25
N ALA A 119 -15.05 2.22 -7.42
CA ALA A 119 -14.96 2.16 -5.97
C ALA A 119 -15.56 0.84 -5.48
N LEU A 120 -14.79 0.06 -4.71
CA LEU A 120 -15.28 -1.17 -4.11
C LEU A 120 -16.24 -0.84 -2.96
N ARG A 121 -17.29 -1.64 -2.79
CA ARG A 121 -18.22 -1.49 -1.66
C ARG A 121 -17.70 -2.19 -0.42
N GLN A 122 -18.22 -1.77 0.74
CA GLN A 122 -17.94 -2.39 2.05
C GLN A 122 -16.44 -2.39 2.42
N VAL A 123 -15.67 -1.42 1.93
CA VAL A 123 -14.26 -1.20 2.32
C VAL A 123 -14.20 -0.08 3.36
N LEU A 124 -13.12 -0.02 4.14
CA LEU A 124 -12.97 0.94 5.24
C LEU A 124 -12.87 2.39 4.74
N LEU A 125 -12.14 2.59 3.65
CA LEU A 125 -11.88 3.91 3.08
C LEU A 125 -11.74 3.80 1.56
N ARG A 126 -12.29 4.77 0.85
CA ARG A 126 -12.05 4.99 -0.57
C ARG A 126 -11.38 6.35 -0.77
N VAL A 127 -10.22 6.35 -1.40
CA VAL A 127 -9.43 7.55 -1.68
C VAL A 127 -9.42 7.78 -3.19
N HIS A 128 -10.14 8.80 -3.64
CA HIS A 128 -10.18 9.19 -5.04
C HIS A 128 -9.07 10.18 -5.33
N GLY A 129 -8.32 9.97 -6.42
CA GLY A 129 -7.21 10.85 -6.77
C GLY A 129 -6.82 10.82 -8.23
N ASP A 130 -6.02 11.82 -8.57
CA ASP A 130 -5.32 11.90 -9.86
C ASP A 130 -3.83 11.63 -9.66
N VAL A 131 -3.21 10.98 -10.63
CA VAL A 131 -1.75 10.81 -10.68
C VAL A 131 -1.12 12.20 -10.82
N ARG A 132 -0.27 12.54 -9.86
CA ARG A 132 0.45 13.82 -9.81
C ARG A 132 1.86 13.69 -10.36
N ASP A 133 2.61 12.68 -9.92
CA ASP A 133 3.96 12.36 -10.38
C ASP A 133 4.17 10.84 -10.40
N VAL A 134 5.08 10.37 -11.26
CA VAL A 134 5.46 8.96 -11.36
C VAL A 134 6.99 8.89 -11.43
N HIS A 135 7.59 8.15 -10.50
CA HIS A 135 9.04 7.93 -10.44
C HIS A 135 9.35 6.45 -10.65
N VAL A 136 10.20 6.14 -11.63
CA VAL A 136 10.70 4.77 -11.81
C VAL A 136 11.69 4.46 -10.69
N ALA A 137 11.44 3.37 -9.94
CA ALA A 137 12.23 2.95 -8.79
C ALA A 137 12.51 1.44 -8.86
N GLY A 138 13.52 1.06 -9.63
CA GLY A 138 13.86 -0.35 -9.86
C GLY A 138 12.80 -1.03 -10.72
N ASP A 139 12.20 -2.11 -10.21
CA ASP A 139 11.15 -2.89 -10.87
C ASP A 139 9.72 -2.40 -10.56
N HIS A 140 9.60 -1.26 -9.88
CA HIS A 140 8.34 -0.60 -9.57
C HIS A 140 8.33 0.85 -10.06
N ASP A 141 7.12 1.35 -10.31
CA ASP A 141 6.86 2.79 -10.29
C ASP A 141 6.43 3.19 -8.87
N VAL A 142 6.90 4.34 -8.38
CA VAL A 142 6.36 5.08 -7.23
C VAL A 142 5.43 6.14 -7.77
N ILE A 143 4.15 6.06 -7.43
CA ILE A 143 3.10 6.95 -7.89
C ILE A 143 2.78 7.91 -6.76
N ILE A 144 2.90 9.21 -7.01
CA ILE A 144 2.37 10.25 -6.13
C ILE A 144 1.00 10.64 -6.65
N GLY A 145 0.00 10.58 -5.78
CA GLY A 145 -1.39 10.88 -6.10
C GLY A 145 -1.90 12.12 -5.37
N HIS A 146 -2.54 13.03 -6.10
CA HIS A 146 -3.26 14.16 -5.51
C HIS A 146 -4.69 13.74 -5.15
N VAL A 147 -5.04 13.82 -3.88
CA VAL A 147 -6.35 13.40 -3.37
C VAL A 147 -7.41 14.41 -3.79
N ARG A 148 -8.54 13.89 -4.30
CA ARG A 148 -9.74 14.66 -4.65
C ARG A 148 -10.84 14.51 -3.63
N GLU A 149 -10.95 13.32 -3.05
CA GLU A 149 -11.96 12.99 -2.05
C GLU A 149 -11.53 11.78 -1.23
N LEU A 150 -11.94 11.80 0.04
CA LEU A 150 -11.89 10.66 0.95
C LEU A 150 -13.32 10.29 1.30
N GLU A 151 -13.74 9.07 0.99
CA GLU A 151 -15.03 8.52 1.40
C GLU A 151 -14.79 7.45 2.47
N THR A 152 -15.11 7.78 3.72
CA THR A 152 -15.16 6.81 4.82
C THR A 152 -16.51 6.12 4.85
N VAL A 153 -16.52 4.80 5.04
CA VAL A 153 -17.76 4.06 5.29
C VAL A 153 -17.88 3.87 6.80
N ASP A 154 -19.03 4.23 7.36
CA ASP A 154 -19.32 4.03 8.79
C ASP A 154 -19.60 2.54 9.05
N ILE A 155 -18.52 1.76 9.10
CA ILE A 155 -18.52 0.32 9.38
C ILE A 155 -17.58 0.04 10.55
N GLU A 156 -18.08 -0.66 11.56
CA GLU A 156 -17.26 -1.16 12.66
C GLU A 156 -16.50 -2.42 12.22
N GLN A 157 -15.46 -2.22 11.41
CA GLN A 157 -14.63 -3.29 10.89
C GLN A 157 -13.15 -3.03 11.17
N ARG A 158 -12.42 -4.07 11.58
CA ARG A 158 -10.96 -4.01 11.78
C ARG A 158 -10.24 -3.94 10.43
N PRO A 159 -9.06 -3.29 10.33
CA PRO A 159 -8.29 -3.25 9.09
C PRO A 159 -7.67 -4.60 8.76
N MET A 160 -7.58 -4.92 7.47
CA MET A 160 -6.74 -6.01 7.02
C MET A 160 -5.28 -5.65 7.25
N LEU A 161 -4.60 -6.45 8.07
CA LEU A 161 -3.16 -6.37 8.27
C LEU A 161 -2.45 -7.48 7.52
N PHE A 162 -1.25 -7.18 7.01
CA PHE A 162 -0.35 -8.17 6.46
C PHE A 162 1.02 -8.04 7.10
N PHE A 163 1.49 -9.13 7.70
CA PHE A 163 2.72 -9.20 8.48
C PHE A 163 3.38 -10.56 8.28
N ARG A 164 4.68 -10.55 7.99
CA ARG A 164 5.52 -11.75 7.78
C ARG A 164 4.94 -12.76 6.79
N GLY A 165 4.29 -12.26 5.74
CA GLY A 165 3.71 -13.09 4.69
C GLY A 165 2.34 -13.68 5.01
N ARG A 166 1.67 -13.21 6.08
CA ARG A 166 0.38 -13.71 6.56
C ARG A 166 -0.58 -12.55 6.84
N PHE A 167 -1.88 -12.85 6.81
CA PHE A 167 -2.90 -11.90 7.27
C PHE A 167 -2.95 -11.88 8.81
N GLY A 168 -3.16 -10.70 9.38
CA GLY A 168 -3.19 -10.48 10.83
C GLY A 168 -1.81 -10.31 11.48
N VAL A 169 -1.82 -9.99 12.77
CA VAL A 169 -0.61 -9.81 13.61
C VAL A 169 -0.63 -10.69 14.86
N GLU A 170 -1.57 -11.65 14.93
CA GLU A 170 -1.69 -12.56 16.07
C GLU A 170 -0.35 -13.26 16.32
N GLN A 171 0.10 -13.18 17.57
CA GLN A 171 1.28 -13.88 18.04
C GLN A 171 0.90 -15.36 18.23
N ASP A 172 1.77 -16.29 17.83
CA ASP A 172 1.79 -17.58 18.54
C ASP A 172 2.00 -17.24 20.02
N ASP A 173 1.13 -17.71 20.91
CA ASP A 173 1.05 -17.39 22.36
C ASP A 173 2.37 -17.55 23.17
N GLN A 174 3.48 -17.93 22.55
CA GLN A 174 4.78 -18.11 23.19
C GLN A 174 5.64 -16.83 23.30
N ALA A 175 5.25 -15.70 22.70
CA ALA A 175 6.05 -14.46 22.73
C ALA A 175 5.76 -13.52 23.92
N ALA A 176 4.78 -13.85 24.78
CA ALA A 176 4.34 -13.00 25.91
C ALA A 176 5.35 -12.90 27.07
N ALA A 177 6.60 -13.31 26.90
CA ALA A 177 7.62 -13.38 27.96
C ALA A 177 8.75 -12.33 27.82
N LEU A 178 8.49 -11.18 27.22
CA LEU A 178 9.41 -10.03 27.32
C LEU A 178 8.68 -8.86 27.97
N GLY A 179 9.13 -8.54 29.19
CA GLY A 179 8.46 -7.71 30.18
C GLY A 179 8.27 -6.24 29.83
N PRO A 180 7.67 -5.48 30.75
CA PRO A 180 7.16 -4.13 30.48
C PRO A 180 8.31 -3.11 30.43
N ASN A 181 8.18 -2.16 29.50
CA ASN A 181 9.00 -0.97 29.24
C ASN A 181 10.19 -1.17 28.30
N LEU A 182 9.95 -0.92 27.00
CA LEU A 182 11.04 -0.69 26.04
C LEU A 182 11.04 0.72 25.42
N TRP A 183 9.94 1.48 25.41
CA TRP A 183 9.91 2.75 24.67
C TRP A 183 9.08 3.83 25.37
N GLY A 184 9.70 4.55 26.32
CA GLY A 184 9.16 5.79 26.89
C GLY A 184 9.37 6.99 25.96
N TRP A 185 8.44 7.23 25.02
CA TRP A 185 8.50 8.38 24.09
C TRP A 185 7.11 9.02 23.93
N GLY A 186 7.08 10.35 24.07
CA GLY A 186 5.89 11.20 24.02
C GLY A 186 5.51 11.68 22.62
N ASP A 187 4.37 12.37 22.58
CA ASP A 187 3.57 12.71 21.40
C ASP A 187 4.19 13.74 20.44
N HIS A 188 5.16 13.33 19.64
CA HIS A 188 5.57 14.07 18.44
C HIS A 188 5.73 13.12 17.25
N TRP A 189 4.69 13.04 16.43
CA TRP A 189 4.77 12.59 15.06
C TRP A 189 4.35 13.76 14.16
N GLY A 190 5.23 14.11 13.22
CA GLY A 190 4.98 15.12 12.18
C GLY A 190 4.13 14.61 11.03
#